data_AF-A0A356EL39-F1
#
_entry.id   AF-A0A356EL39-F1
#
_cell.length_a   1.000
_cell.length_b   1.000
_cell.length_c   1.000
_cell.angle_alpha   90.00
_cell.angle_beta   90.00
_cell.angle_gamma   90.00
#
_symmetry.space_group_name_H-M   'P 1'
#
loop_
_entity.id
_entity.type
_entity.pdbx_description
1 polymer ?
#
loop_
_entity_poly.entity_id
_entity_poly.type
_entity_poly.pdbx_seq_one_letter_code
_entity_poly.pdbx_strand_id
1 'polypeptide(L)'
;MRCVQNRSFLAVVLVGCWLTGAMSALCPTATCALQIEAVAGEPFGIGRIVIPNSADLLPAELGVQGVSISTPDGRILYPVVELPPDNKMVTEILLGSPLMKGGPVREQAGGILRELLKPPPQTSLYFLFRGSEPLEVTLQMRDTQRFVVRPRANPPAYNRLFREWWRAYTAKPTGFFRPSGSYPPVVSNYLQAMLARRLGLPPAESEKEKSWQDQIEGQLGLFLGTEQVRLAVVRDRILGRLPSDETASLPLPTELDWPPLELPEPSDDVKTEPIANRVPAECLYVRFGSFANFLWLQDTLQKWGGDMSNLVALRGLDTGQSARMERQLVLKQTALGRMLGPTVISDVAIVGTDMFMREGGAFGILFEARNSFLLENDFKRQRSDLVKQGIATEKSVEIAGKKVSFLNSSDGAVRSFYLSDKGYIFVTTSETLMRRFIETSGEGASLGRSAEFRHARSVMPLTREDTVFVYLSDAFFRNMAGPHYWIEILRRLRAAADIELLEMASLASATEGKPGDTIEQLVAGEFLPPGFDPRGDGSRTELLDGAAVDSLR
;
A
#
# COMPACT_ATOMS: atom_id res chain seq x y z
N MET A 1 3.66 69.51 60.11
CA MET A 1 4.58 69.72 61.26
C MET A 1 5.68 68.68 61.23
N ARG A 2 6.93 69.16 61.02
CA ARG A 2 8.16 68.79 61.77
C ARG A 2 8.40 67.28 61.96
N CYS A 3 9.30 66.61 61.23
CA CYS A 3 10.77 66.75 61.26
C CYS A 3 11.33 66.76 62.69
N VAL A 4 12.16 65.75 63.04
CA VAL A 4 13.42 65.84 63.83
C VAL A 4 13.92 64.44 64.29
N GLN A 5 15.11 64.10 63.77
CA GLN A 5 16.35 63.52 64.37
C GLN A 5 16.33 62.44 65.48
N ASN A 6 17.16 61.39 65.26
CA ASN A 6 18.42 61.12 65.99
C ASN A 6 19.17 59.94 65.29
N ARG A 7 20.43 60.01 64.80
CA ARG A 7 21.77 60.10 65.46
C ARG A 7 21.96 58.99 66.51
N SER A 8 22.93 58.06 66.47
CA SER A 8 24.36 58.16 66.13
C SER A 8 25.06 56.78 65.99
N PHE A 9 26.10 56.73 65.14
CA PHE A 9 27.43 56.08 65.25
C PHE A 9 27.59 54.64 65.83
N LEU A 10 28.16 53.73 65.01
CA LEU A 10 29.43 53.08 65.36
C LEU A 10 30.16 52.46 64.14
N ALA A 11 31.43 52.86 64.01
CA ALA A 11 32.61 52.14 63.53
C ALA A 11 32.62 51.41 62.17
N VAL A 12 33.41 52.01 61.27
CA VAL A 12 34.04 51.46 60.07
C VAL A 12 35.07 50.38 60.44
N VAL A 13 35.01 49.21 59.79
CA VAL A 13 36.17 48.33 59.55
C VAL A 13 36.20 48.02 58.05
N LEU A 14 37.29 48.47 57.43
CA LEU A 14 37.70 48.24 56.04
C LEU A 14 38.11 46.77 55.84
N VAL A 15 37.50 46.08 54.88
CA VAL A 15 38.19 45.08 54.05
C VAL A 15 37.72 45.28 52.61
N GLY A 16 38.67 45.64 51.75
CA GLY A 16 38.41 45.96 50.35
C GLY A 16 38.32 44.72 49.46
N CYS A 17 37.66 44.89 48.32
CA CYS A 17 38.13 44.41 47.03
C CYS A 17 37.26 44.99 45.89
N TRP A 18 37.87 45.87 45.10
CA TRP A 18 37.72 46.09 43.66
C TRP A 18 36.36 45.78 43.00
N LEU A 19 35.59 46.85 42.74
CA LEU A 19 34.53 46.93 41.73
C LEU A 19 35.15 47.30 40.38
N THR A 20 35.19 46.35 39.46
CA THR A 20 35.39 46.59 38.03
C THR A 20 34.11 46.27 37.26
N GLY A 21 33.62 47.26 36.51
CA GLY A 21 33.10 47.04 35.15
C GLY A 21 31.68 46.49 35.03
N ALA A 22 30.74 47.41 34.84
CA ALA A 22 29.39 47.17 34.36
C ALA A 22 29.35 46.70 32.88
N MET A 23 28.16 46.22 32.49
CA MET A 23 27.69 45.85 31.14
C MET A 23 27.91 44.40 30.69
N SER A 24 27.22 43.48 31.36
CA SER A 24 26.73 42.28 30.69
C SER A 24 25.46 42.63 29.94
N ALA A 25 25.54 42.68 28.61
CA ALA A 25 24.38 42.71 27.74
C ALA A 25 23.54 41.45 28.00
N LEU A 26 22.34 41.65 28.56
CA LEU A 26 21.29 40.63 28.61
C LEU A 26 20.79 40.43 27.18
N CYS A 27 21.37 39.43 26.50
CA CYS A 27 20.74 38.82 25.34
C CYS A 27 19.70 37.83 25.89
N PRO A 28 18.37 38.02 25.69
CA PRO A 28 17.44 36.95 25.94
C PRO A 28 17.51 36.01 24.74
N THR A 29 18.42 35.05 24.76
CA THR A 29 18.20 33.83 24.00
C THR A 29 16.99 33.16 24.67
N ALA A 30 15.81 33.32 24.06
CA ALA A 30 14.63 32.57 24.44
C ALA A 30 14.93 31.10 24.18
N THR A 31 15.46 30.40 25.18
CA THR A 31 15.61 28.95 25.15
C THR A 31 14.20 28.38 25.07
N CYS A 32 13.84 27.88 23.90
CA CYS A 32 12.58 27.21 23.66
C CYS A 32 12.54 25.94 24.55
N ALA A 33 11.90 26.04 25.72
CA ALA A 33 11.88 24.95 26.68
C ALA A 33 10.90 23.86 26.19
N LEU A 34 11.44 22.80 25.59
CA LEU A 34 10.69 21.58 25.31
C LEU A 34 10.09 21.05 26.61
N GLN A 35 8.79 20.77 26.62
CA GLN A 35 8.16 20.09 27.77
C GLN A 35 8.22 18.60 27.55
N ILE A 36 8.90 17.88 28.44
CA ILE A 36 9.16 16.45 28.31
C ILE A 36 8.54 15.73 29.51
N GLU A 37 7.67 14.77 29.24
CA GLU A 37 7.09 13.87 30.23
C GLU A 37 7.45 12.43 29.82
N ALA A 38 8.02 11.64 30.74
CA ALA A 38 8.30 10.23 30.51
C ALA A 38 7.92 9.42 31.73
N VAL A 39 7.04 8.44 31.54
CA VAL A 39 6.49 7.62 32.61
C VAL A 39 6.87 6.16 32.36
N ALA A 40 7.54 5.55 33.34
CA ALA A 40 7.92 4.14 33.27
C ALA A 40 6.68 3.23 33.36
N GLY A 41 6.70 2.10 32.66
CA GLY A 41 5.64 1.11 32.63
C GLY A 41 6.08 -0.20 31.99
N GLU A 42 5.22 -1.22 32.09
CA GLU A 42 5.42 -2.57 31.55
C GLU A 42 4.23 -2.92 30.63
N PRO A 43 4.43 -3.46 29.42
CA PRO A 43 5.72 -3.82 28.80
C PRO A 43 6.50 -2.61 28.23
N PHE A 44 5.89 -1.41 28.20
CA PHE A 44 6.52 -0.20 27.71
C PHE A 44 6.26 0.98 28.66
N GLY A 45 7.24 1.86 28.81
CA GLY A 45 7.02 3.24 29.26
C GLY A 45 6.52 4.13 28.13
N ILE A 46 5.98 5.31 28.47
CA ILE A 46 5.43 6.26 27.49
C ILE A 46 6.07 7.62 27.69
N GLY A 47 6.55 8.20 26.60
CA GLY A 47 7.08 9.54 26.52
C GLY A 47 6.17 10.47 25.73
N ARG A 48 6.16 11.75 26.14
CA ARG A 48 5.56 12.87 25.42
C ARG A 48 6.54 14.03 25.40
N ILE A 49 6.76 14.60 24.22
CA ILE A 49 7.50 15.83 24.01
C ILE A 49 6.56 16.84 23.37
N VAL A 50 6.37 17.98 24.02
CA VAL A 50 5.59 19.09 23.46
C VAL A 50 6.55 20.03 22.75
N ILE A 51 6.38 20.13 21.44
CA ILE A 51 7.19 20.95 20.55
C ILE A 51 6.39 22.21 20.21
N PRO A 52 6.92 23.41 20.51
CA PRO A 52 6.32 24.66 20.07
C PRO A 52 6.35 24.72 18.53
N ASN A 53 5.19 24.95 17.90
CA ASN A 53 5.09 25.06 16.45
C ASN A 53 5.59 26.45 16.00
N SER A 54 6.90 26.61 15.93
CA SER A 54 7.56 27.75 15.29
C SER A 54 8.14 27.32 13.96
N ALA A 55 7.99 28.17 12.93
CA ALA A 55 8.54 27.94 11.60
C ALA A 55 10.08 27.78 11.60
N ASP A 56 10.74 28.28 12.65
CA ASP A 56 12.19 28.16 12.82
C ASP A 56 12.65 26.78 13.27
N LEU A 57 11.80 25.99 13.94
CA LEU A 57 12.17 24.69 14.50
C LEU A 57 11.82 23.53 13.57
N LEU A 58 10.81 23.66 12.71
CA LEU A 58 10.34 22.58 11.85
C LEU A 58 11.14 22.46 10.55
N PRO A 59 11.36 21.24 10.04
CA PRO A 59 11.92 21.01 8.70
C PRO A 59 11.17 21.78 7.61
N ALA A 60 11.90 22.44 6.70
CA ALA A 60 11.31 23.36 5.71
C ALA A 60 10.37 22.68 4.71
N GLU A 61 10.65 21.43 4.32
CA GLU A 61 9.90 20.71 3.28
C GLU A 61 8.81 19.80 3.87
N LEU A 62 9.11 19.11 4.97
CA LEU A 62 8.21 18.12 5.59
C LEU A 62 7.41 18.70 6.77
N GLY A 63 7.73 19.91 7.23
CA GLY A 63 7.11 20.52 8.41
C GLY A 63 7.13 19.58 9.61
N VAL A 64 6.00 19.47 10.30
CA VAL A 64 5.80 18.59 11.47
C VAL A 64 6.06 17.11 11.16
N GLN A 65 5.89 16.66 9.92
CA GLN A 65 6.12 15.25 9.54
C GLN A 65 7.61 14.88 9.42
N GLY A 66 8.50 15.88 9.33
CA GLY A 66 9.95 15.64 9.31
C GLY A 66 10.57 15.49 10.70
N VAL A 67 9.77 15.60 11.77
CA VAL A 67 10.26 15.41 13.13
C VAL A 67 10.45 13.93 13.40
N SER A 68 11.66 13.52 13.80
CA SER A 68 11.96 12.14 14.18
C SER A 68 12.67 12.06 15.52
N ILE A 69 12.54 10.91 16.18
CA ILE A 69 13.11 10.66 17.50
C ILE A 69 13.76 9.28 17.54
N SER A 70 14.92 9.19 18.15
CA SER A 70 15.65 7.94 18.32
C SER A 70 16.49 7.93 19.60
N THR A 71 16.93 6.75 20.00
CA THR A 71 17.99 6.56 21.00
C THR A 71 19.09 5.68 20.41
N PRO A 72 20.36 5.86 20.79
CA PRO A 72 21.46 5.02 20.30
C PRO A 72 21.27 3.52 20.57
N ASP A 73 20.57 3.19 21.65
CA ASP A 73 20.31 1.82 22.11
C ASP A 73 18.98 1.22 21.60
N GLY A 74 18.24 1.93 20.73
CA GLY A 74 17.01 1.42 20.13
C GLY A 74 15.88 1.16 21.14
N ARG A 75 15.87 1.88 22.26
CA ARG A 75 14.83 1.76 23.30
C ARG A 75 13.56 2.52 22.98
N ILE A 76 13.61 3.55 22.14
CA ILE A 76 12.41 4.29 21.67
C ILE A 76 11.75 3.56 20.50
N LEU A 77 10.43 3.37 20.62
CA LEU A 77 9.60 2.61 19.70
C LEU A 77 8.30 3.36 19.38
N TYR A 78 7.72 3.08 18.22
CA TYR A 78 6.40 3.57 17.79
C TYR A 78 6.16 5.08 17.99
N PRO A 79 7.07 5.95 17.51
CA PRO A 79 6.87 7.38 17.62
C PRO A 79 5.69 7.84 16.75
N VAL A 80 4.92 8.81 17.25
CA VAL A 80 3.87 9.48 16.49
C VAL A 80 3.81 10.95 16.84
N VAL A 81 3.69 11.77 15.81
CA VAL A 81 3.47 13.21 15.96
C VAL A 81 1.99 13.51 15.80
N GLU A 82 1.38 14.05 16.84
CA GLU A 82 0.00 14.54 16.83
C GLU A 82 -0.08 15.79 15.96
N LEU A 83 -0.73 15.66 14.80
CA LEU A 83 -0.95 16.81 13.92
C LEU A 83 -2.05 17.69 14.50
N PRO A 84 -1.84 19.02 14.62
CA PRO A 84 -2.90 19.91 15.04
C PRO A 84 -4.08 19.84 14.03
N PRO A 85 -5.33 19.96 14.50
CA PRO A 85 -6.48 20.10 13.61
C PRO A 85 -6.27 21.30 12.69
N ASP A 86 -6.71 21.16 11.43
CA ASP A 86 -6.43 22.11 10.36
C ASP A 86 -7.17 23.44 10.55
N ASN A 87 -6.67 24.27 11.46
CA ASN A 87 -7.20 25.61 11.68
C ASN A 87 -6.80 26.57 10.57
N LYS A 88 -5.94 26.19 9.60
CA LYS A 88 -5.56 27.09 8.49
C LYS A 88 -6.76 27.40 7.61
N MET A 89 -7.62 26.41 7.32
CA MET A 89 -8.84 26.62 6.55
C MET A 89 -9.85 27.52 7.30
N VAL A 90 -9.98 27.35 8.62
CA VAL A 90 -10.83 28.21 9.48
C VAL A 90 -10.28 29.65 9.48
N THR A 91 -8.96 29.80 9.57
CA THR A 91 -8.30 31.11 9.62
C THR A 91 -8.34 31.83 8.26
N GLU A 92 -8.16 31.12 7.13
CA GLU A 92 -8.29 31.69 5.78
C GLU A 92 -9.74 32.06 5.44
N ILE A 93 -10.72 31.25 5.85
CA ILE A 93 -12.15 31.56 5.65
C ILE A 93 -12.55 32.77 6.50
N LEU A 94 -12.08 32.88 7.74
CA LEU A 94 -12.33 34.05 8.61
C LEU A 94 -11.64 35.33 8.14
N LEU A 95 -10.38 35.24 7.70
CA LEU A 95 -9.61 36.38 7.18
C LEU A 95 -10.05 36.81 5.77
N GLY A 96 -10.57 35.88 4.96
CA GLY A 96 -11.10 36.13 3.62
C GLY A 96 -12.58 36.55 3.59
N SER A 97 -13.29 36.45 4.71
CA SER A 97 -14.71 36.83 4.80
C SER A 97 -14.91 38.35 4.88
N PRO A 98 -15.97 38.91 4.26
CA PRO A 98 -16.28 40.35 4.30
C PRO A 98 -16.57 40.91 5.70
N LEU A 99 -16.70 40.06 6.72
CA LEU A 99 -16.96 40.41 8.12
C LEU A 99 -15.90 41.35 8.74
N MET A 100 -14.69 41.41 8.16
CA MET A 100 -13.62 42.32 8.57
C MET A 100 -13.59 43.65 7.78
N LYS A 101 -14.41 43.80 6.73
CA LYS A 101 -14.51 45.05 5.95
C LYS A 101 -15.66 45.90 6.49
N GLY A 102 -15.35 46.68 7.53
CA GLY A 102 -16.03 47.93 7.89
C GLY A 102 -17.56 47.90 8.00
N GLY A 103 -18.07 47.63 9.21
CA GLY A 103 -19.47 47.84 9.59
C GLY A 103 -19.63 47.86 11.11
N PRO A 104 -20.76 48.34 11.66
CA PRO A 104 -20.93 48.67 13.09
C PRO A 104 -21.05 47.45 14.02
N VAL A 105 -20.62 46.26 13.60
CA VAL A 105 -20.71 45.01 14.37
C VAL A 105 -19.41 44.77 15.15
N ARG A 106 -18.97 45.76 15.93
CA ARG A 106 -17.74 45.67 16.74
C ARG A 106 -17.96 45.03 18.11
N GLU A 107 -19.20 44.95 18.59
CA GLU A 107 -19.51 44.44 19.94
C GLU A 107 -19.66 42.91 20.02
N GLN A 108 -19.90 42.20 18.90
CA GLN A 108 -19.95 40.73 18.88
C GLN A 108 -18.58 40.07 18.64
N ALA A 109 -17.53 40.84 18.34
CA ALA A 109 -16.18 40.34 18.02
C ALA A 109 -15.29 40.07 19.24
N GLY A 110 -15.77 40.31 20.47
CA GLY A 110 -15.01 40.08 21.71
C GLY A 110 -14.61 38.62 21.95
N GLY A 111 -15.36 37.66 21.38
CA GLY A 111 -15.02 36.22 21.44
C GLY A 111 -13.92 35.80 20.47
N ILE A 112 -13.80 36.47 19.32
CA ILE A 112 -12.94 36.06 18.20
C ILE A 112 -11.51 36.60 18.36
N LEU A 113 -11.34 37.80 18.93
CA LEU A 113 -10.02 38.30 19.32
C LEU A 113 -9.33 37.43 20.39
N ARG A 114 -10.11 36.72 21.21
CA ARG A 114 -9.61 35.81 22.24
C ARG A 114 -9.04 34.51 21.66
N GLU A 115 -9.44 34.13 20.44
CA GLU A 115 -8.84 33.00 19.71
C GLU A 115 -7.49 33.36 19.08
N LEU A 116 -7.31 34.61 18.66
CA LEU A 116 -6.04 35.12 18.12
C LEU A 116 -4.96 35.32 19.20
N LEU A 117 -5.34 35.33 20.48
CA LEU A 117 -4.45 35.40 21.64
C LEU A 117 -4.08 34.01 22.20
N LYS A 118 -4.50 32.91 21.54
CA LYS A 118 -4.07 31.57 21.93
C LYS A 118 -2.58 31.39 21.60
N PRO A 119 -1.79 30.77 22.48
CA PRO A 119 -0.38 30.45 22.21
C PRO A 119 -0.27 29.65 20.90
N PRO A 120 0.88 29.72 20.20
CA PRO A 120 1.08 28.98 18.94
C PRO A 120 0.69 27.51 19.15
N PRO A 121 -0.02 26.90 18.19
CA PRO A 121 -0.53 25.54 18.34
C PRO A 121 0.62 24.62 18.71
N GLN A 122 0.56 23.96 19.87
CA GLN A 122 1.62 23.05 20.27
C GLN A 122 1.44 21.70 19.59
N THR A 123 2.54 21.08 19.18
CA THR A 123 2.54 19.74 18.59
C THR A 123 3.06 18.76 19.62
N SER A 124 2.31 17.69 19.89
CA SER A 124 2.77 16.62 20.77
C SER A 124 3.44 15.52 19.97
N LEU A 125 4.67 15.14 20.32
CA LEU A 125 5.31 13.91 19.88
C LEU A 125 5.18 12.89 21.01
N TYR A 126 4.53 11.76 20.73
CA TYR A 126 4.42 10.63 21.63
C TYR A 126 5.31 9.48 21.18
N PHE A 127 5.80 8.68 22.11
CA PHE A 127 6.58 7.47 21.81
C PHE A 127 6.49 6.46 22.95
N LEU A 128 6.69 5.19 22.62
CA LEU A 128 6.89 4.13 23.61
C LEU A 128 8.38 3.92 23.87
N PHE A 129 8.74 3.43 25.04
CA PHE A 129 10.12 3.05 25.34
C PHE A 129 10.23 1.81 26.22
N ARG A 130 11.37 1.11 26.15
CA ARG A 130 11.66 -0.07 26.98
C ARG A 130 12.49 0.27 28.22
N GLY A 131 12.21 -0.38 29.35
CA GLY A 131 12.95 -0.24 30.60
C GLY A 131 12.73 1.09 31.33
N SER A 132 13.27 1.20 32.55
CA SER A 132 13.09 2.35 33.44
C SER A 132 14.32 3.28 33.54
N GLU A 133 15.47 2.86 33.01
CA GLU A 133 16.71 3.63 33.04
C GLU A 133 16.62 4.90 32.19
N PRO A 134 17.41 5.96 32.48
CA PRO A 134 17.50 7.17 31.67
C PRO A 134 17.70 6.87 30.17
N LEU A 135 17.09 7.70 29.32
CA LEU A 135 17.12 7.58 27.86
C LEU A 135 17.94 8.71 27.26
N GLU A 136 18.94 8.39 26.44
CA GLU A 136 19.66 9.37 25.62
C GLU A 136 18.89 9.61 24.32
N VAL A 137 18.12 10.70 24.29
CA VAL A 137 17.20 11.01 23.19
C VAL A 137 17.87 11.92 22.18
N THR A 138 17.81 11.54 20.92
CA THR A 138 18.11 12.40 19.76
C THR A 138 16.80 12.77 19.09
N LEU A 139 16.48 14.07 19.11
CA LEU A 139 15.31 14.65 18.44
C LEU A 139 15.80 15.38 17.18
N GLN A 140 15.42 14.87 16.02
CA GLN A 140 15.70 15.48 14.73
C GLN A 140 14.53 16.40 14.38
N MET A 141 14.81 17.70 14.26
CA MET A 141 13.87 18.68 13.71
C MET A 141 14.59 19.39 12.55
N ARG A 142 14.47 20.72 12.41
CA ARG A 142 15.39 21.48 11.55
C ARG A 142 16.84 21.32 12.01
N ASP A 143 17.05 21.42 13.32
CA ASP A 143 18.32 21.14 13.99
C ASP A 143 18.21 19.84 14.79
N THR A 144 19.34 19.15 14.98
CA THR A 144 19.43 17.97 15.85
C THR A 144 19.63 18.41 17.30
N GLN A 145 18.74 17.96 18.19
CA GLN A 145 18.87 18.17 19.63
C GLN A 145 19.11 16.85 20.35
N ARG A 146 20.03 16.84 21.32
CA ARG A 146 20.34 15.68 22.16
C ARG A 146 20.16 16.01 23.63
N PHE A 147 19.42 15.18 24.36
CA PHE A 147 19.16 15.38 25.78
C PHE A 147 18.83 14.07 26.49
N VAL A 148 18.93 14.06 27.82
CA VAL A 148 18.64 12.88 28.64
C VAL A 148 17.26 13.00 29.26
N VAL A 149 16.42 12.00 29.02
CA VAL A 149 15.09 11.88 29.61
C VAL A 149 15.13 10.88 30.75
N ARG A 150 14.62 11.24 31.93
CA ARG A 150 14.57 10.36 33.10
C ARG A 150 13.13 9.91 33.36
N PRO A 151 12.78 8.64 33.08
CA PRO A 151 11.47 8.11 33.37
C PRO A 151 11.10 8.23 34.85
N ARG A 152 9.82 8.52 35.14
CA ARG A 152 9.29 8.56 36.51
C ARG A 152 8.16 7.54 36.67
N ALA A 153 7.99 6.99 37.87
CA ALA A 153 6.83 6.17 38.18
C ALA A 153 5.62 7.07 38.50
N ASN A 154 4.58 7.05 37.66
CA ASN A 154 3.36 7.82 37.87
C ASN A 154 2.15 7.11 37.20
N PRO A 155 1.48 6.17 37.88
CA PRO A 155 0.42 5.36 37.28
C PRO A 155 -0.77 6.16 36.70
N PRO A 156 -1.27 7.23 37.37
CA PRO A 156 -2.32 8.08 36.76
C PRO A 156 -1.89 8.76 35.47
N ALA A 157 -0.66 9.27 35.40
CA ALA A 157 -0.14 9.90 34.18
C ALA A 157 0.10 8.87 33.07
N TYR A 158 0.56 7.67 33.42
CA TYR A 158 0.75 6.56 32.48
C TYR A 158 -0.54 6.26 31.69
N ASN A 159 -1.66 6.01 32.37
CA ASN A 159 -2.94 5.66 31.73
C ASN A 159 -3.50 6.78 30.85
N ARG A 160 -3.23 8.04 31.20
CA ARG A 160 -3.62 9.20 30.37
C ARG A 160 -2.77 9.24 29.10
N LEU A 161 -1.45 9.24 29.24
CA LEU A 161 -0.51 9.33 28.13
C LEU A 161 -0.64 8.14 27.18
N PHE A 162 -0.91 6.94 27.69
CA PHE A 162 -1.08 5.75 26.86
C PHE A 162 -2.27 5.87 25.92
N ARG A 163 -3.41 6.37 26.44
CA ARG A 163 -4.62 6.61 25.64
C ARG A 163 -4.42 7.74 24.63
N GLU A 164 -3.69 8.79 25.00
CA GLU A 164 -3.35 9.89 24.10
C GLU A 164 -2.43 9.42 22.97
N TRP A 165 -1.37 8.67 23.30
CA TRP A 165 -0.49 8.04 22.31
C TRP A 165 -1.29 7.14 21.36
N TRP A 166 -2.15 6.25 21.88
CA TRP A 166 -2.93 5.35 21.03
C TRP A 166 -3.87 6.10 20.08
N ARG A 167 -4.54 7.13 20.58
CA ARG A 167 -5.40 8.01 19.77
C ARG A 167 -4.60 8.72 18.67
N ALA A 168 -3.42 9.24 19.00
CA ALA A 168 -2.56 9.88 18.01
C ALA A 168 -2.02 8.88 16.98
N TYR A 169 -1.61 7.68 17.44
CA TYR A 169 -1.05 6.61 16.62
C TYR A 169 -2.05 6.00 15.61
N THR A 170 -3.33 6.04 15.95
CA THR A 170 -4.44 5.53 15.11
C THR A 170 -5.19 6.62 14.34
N ALA A 171 -4.83 7.90 14.54
CA ALA A 171 -5.50 9.00 13.88
C ALA A 171 -5.29 8.94 12.35
N LYS A 172 -6.39 8.99 11.59
CA LYS A 172 -6.32 9.09 10.13
C LYS A 172 -5.88 10.50 9.71
N PRO A 173 -4.98 10.65 8.72
CA PRO A 173 -4.75 11.94 8.09
C PRO A 173 -6.06 12.45 7.49
N THR A 174 -6.56 13.56 8.01
CA THR A 174 -7.74 14.26 7.44
C THR A 174 -7.25 15.29 6.42
N GLY A 175 -7.66 15.17 5.15
CA GLY A 175 -7.39 16.14 4.09
C GLY A 175 -7.06 15.52 2.72
N PHE A 176 -7.65 16.06 1.65
CA PHE A 176 -7.56 15.55 0.26
C PHE A 176 -6.16 15.69 -0.38
N PHE A 177 -5.30 16.57 0.16
CA PHE A 177 -3.95 16.86 -0.34
C PHE A 177 -2.82 16.42 0.59
N ARG A 178 -3.11 15.65 1.64
CA ARG A 178 -2.06 15.18 2.54
C ARG A 178 -1.46 13.88 2.00
N PRO A 179 -0.13 13.78 1.84
CA PRO A 179 0.49 12.51 1.57
C PRO A 179 0.04 11.52 2.65
N SER A 180 -0.52 10.38 2.23
CA SER A 180 -0.48 9.18 3.07
C SER A 180 0.99 9.01 3.50
N GLY A 181 1.26 8.58 4.74
CA GLY A 181 2.63 8.54 5.27
C GLY A 181 3.65 7.94 4.29
N SER A 182 4.92 8.33 4.40
CA SER A 182 6.00 7.97 3.44
C SER A 182 6.32 6.47 3.33
N TYR A 183 5.48 5.60 3.90
CA TYR A 183 5.63 4.16 3.94
C TYR A 183 4.33 3.47 3.47
N PRO A 184 4.41 2.22 2.97
CA PRO A 184 3.25 1.48 2.49
C PRO A 184 2.15 1.32 3.56
N PRO A 185 0.85 1.47 3.22
CA PRO A 185 -0.25 1.37 4.18
C PRO A 185 -0.30 0.05 4.98
N VAL A 186 0.20 -1.03 4.40
CA VAL A 186 0.31 -2.34 5.04
C VAL A 186 1.10 -2.27 6.35
N VAL A 187 2.15 -1.43 6.42
CA VAL A 187 2.97 -1.27 7.63
C VAL A 187 2.14 -0.68 8.76
N SER A 188 1.46 0.45 8.54
CA SER A 188 0.57 1.04 9.55
C SER A 188 -0.56 0.10 9.96
N ASN A 189 -1.15 -0.59 8.98
CA ASN A 189 -2.26 -1.50 9.23
C ASN A 189 -1.83 -2.69 10.10
N TYR A 190 -0.67 -3.28 9.79
CA TYR A 190 -0.07 -4.34 10.59
C TYR A 190 0.29 -3.84 12.00
N LEU A 191 1.07 -2.75 12.12
CA LEU A 191 1.53 -2.26 13.42
C LEU A 191 0.38 -1.89 14.35
N GLN A 192 -0.63 -1.18 13.84
CA GLN A 192 -1.81 -0.84 14.62
C GLN A 192 -2.56 -2.10 15.06
N ALA A 193 -2.80 -3.05 14.18
CA ALA A 193 -3.56 -4.25 14.56
C ALA A 193 -2.76 -5.18 15.49
N MET A 194 -1.44 -5.31 15.29
CA MET A 194 -0.53 -6.03 16.17
C MET A 194 -0.50 -5.40 17.57
N LEU A 195 -0.27 -4.09 17.67
CA LEU A 195 -0.27 -3.37 18.95
C LEU A 195 -1.64 -3.42 19.64
N ALA A 196 -2.73 -3.33 18.86
CA ALA A 196 -4.07 -3.45 19.40
C ALA A 196 -4.29 -4.78 20.12
N ARG A 197 -3.94 -5.88 19.45
CA ARG A 197 -4.02 -7.23 20.04
C ARG A 197 -3.09 -7.39 21.23
N ARG A 198 -1.81 -7.06 21.06
CA ARG A 198 -0.74 -7.28 22.04
C ARG A 198 -0.87 -6.43 23.31
N LEU A 199 -1.44 -5.24 23.20
CA LEU A 199 -1.60 -4.31 24.33
C LEU A 199 -3.05 -4.21 24.82
N GLY A 200 -3.96 -5.03 24.30
CA GLY A 200 -5.38 -5.01 24.66
C GLY A 200 -6.07 -3.69 24.36
N LEU A 201 -5.68 -3.01 23.27
CA LEU A 201 -6.22 -1.71 22.86
C LEU A 201 -7.37 -1.89 21.86
N PRO A 202 -8.31 -0.93 21.80
CA PRO A 202 -9.36 -0.97 20.78
C PRO A 202 -8.71 -0.89 19.38
N PRO A 203 -9.11 -1.74 18.42
CA PRO A 203 -8.56 -1.70 17.08
C PRO A 203 -8.81 -0.32 16.45
N ALA A 204 -7.88 0.13 15.59
CA ALA A 204 -7.92 1.44 14.95
C ALA A 204 -9.23 1.71 14.17
N GLU A 205 -10.00 0.67 13.86
CA GLU A 205 -11.39 0.75 13.41
C GLU A 205 -12.21 -0.43 13.96
N SER A 206 -13.10 -0.16 14.91
CA SER A 206 -14.31 -0.94 15.10
C SER A 206 -15.46 0.01 15.47
N GLU A 207 -16.61 -0.18 14.81
CA GLU A 207 -17.91 0.44 15.12
C GLU A 207 -18.26 1.79 14.46
N LYS A 208 -18.21 1.83 13.13
CA LYS A 208 -19.38 2.38 12.43
C LYS A 208 -20.01 1.24 11.64
N GLU A 209 -21.33 1.09 11.74
CA GLU A 209 -22.09 0.26 10.82
C GLU A 209 -21.66 0.65 9.41
N LYS A 210 -21.04 -0.29 8.70
CA LYS A 210 -20.61 -0.08 7.31
C LYS A 210 -21.86 0.31 6.54
N SER A 211 -21.85 1.50 5.94
CA SER A 211 -22.92 1.95 5.06
C SER A 211 -23.12 0.89 3.97
N TRP A 212 -24.32 0.79 3.41
CA TRP A 212 -24.56 -0.05 2.24
C TRP A 212 -23.59 0.30 1.08
N GLN A 213 -23.16 1.56 0.99
CA GLN A 213 -22.14 2.02 0.06
C GLN A 213 -20.76 1.42 0.36
N ASP A 214 -20.33 1.38 1.63
CA ASP A 214 -19.05 0.76 2.04
C ASP A 214 -19.05 -0.76 1.81
N GLN A 215 -20.22 -1.40 1.91
CA GLN A 215 -20.38 -2.82 1.63
C GLN A 215 -20.29 -3.10 0.12
N ILE A 216 -20.93 -2.27 -0.71
CA ILE A 216 -20.83 -2.35 -2.17
C ILE A 216 -19.42 -2.00 -2.63
N GLU A 217 -18.77 -0.98 -2.09
CA GLU A 217 -17.38 -0.65 -2.38
C GLU A 217 -16.42 -1.76 -1.93
N GLY A 218 -16.70 -2.42 -0.81
CA GLY A 218 -15.96 -3.61 -0.39
C GLY A 218 -16.13 -4.79 -1.37
N GLN A 219 -17.36 -5.03 -1.85
CA GLN A 219 -17.66 -6.08 -2.83
C GLN A 219 -17.08 -5.77 -4.21
N LEU A 220 -17.27 -4.55 -4.73
CA LEU A 220 -16.62 -4.06 -5.95
C LEU A 220 -15.10 -4.05 -5.80
N GLY A 221 -14.60 -3.70 -4.62
CA GLY A 221 -13.18 -3.74 -4.29
C GLY A 221 -12.62 -5.15 -4.30
N LEU A 222 -13.42 -6.16 -3.93
CA LEU A 222 -13.11 -7.59 -4.03
C LEU A 222 -13.19 -8.08 -5.48
N PHE A 223 -14.03 -7.48 -6.31
CA PHE A 223 -14.05 -7.76 -7.76
C PHE A 223 -12.84 -7.15 -8.48
N LEU A 224 -12.36 -5.98 -8.04
CA LEU A 224 -11.30 -5.21 -8.71
C LEU A 224 -9.91 -5.37 -8.08
N GLY A 225 -9.76 -6.16 -7.02
CA GLY A 225 -8.47 -6.36 -6.34
C GLY A 225 -7.89 -5.12 -5.65
N THR A 226 -8.75 -4.29 -5.06
CA THR A 226 -8.34 -3.02 -4.45
C THR A 226 -7.43 -3.22 -3.23
N GLU A 227 -6.56 -2.24 -2.97
CA GLU A 227 -5.68 -2.23 -1.80
C GLU A 227 -6.46 -2.32 -0.47
N GLN A 228 -7.64 -1.69 -0.39
CA GLN A 228 -8.45 -1.67 0.83
C GLN A 228 -8.89 -3.07 1.26
N VAL A 229 -9.30 -3.90 0.30
CA VAL A 229 -9.69 -5.29 0.55
C VAL A 229 -8.51 -6.10 1.05
N ARG A 230 -7.34 -5.94 0.44
CA ARG A 230 -6.11 -6.60 0.91
C ARG A 230 -5.79 -6.22 2.35
N LEU A 231 -5.81 -4.92 2.67
CA LEU A 231 -5.55 -4.43 4.02
C LEU A 231 -6.57 -4.95 5.04
N ALA A 232 -7.83 -5.10 4.63
CA ALA A 232 -8.86 -5.70 5.48
C ALA A 232 -8.57 -7.18 5.77
N VAL A 233 -8.19 -7.98 4.76
CA VAL A 233 -7.80 -9.39 4.95
C VAL A 233 -6.59 -9.50 5.87
N VAL A 234 -5.53 -8.70 5.65
CA VAL A 234 -4.34 -8.63 6.52
C VAL A 234 -4.74 -8.31 7.97
N ARG A 235 -5.63 -7.32 8.15
CA ARG A 235 -6.10 -6.89 9.47
C ARG A 235 -6.92 -7.99 10.18
N ASP A 236 -7.87 -8.61 9.49
CA ASP A 236 -8.69 -9.65 10.10
C ASP A 236 -7.85 -10.90 10.43
N ARG A 237 -6.81 -11.17 9.62
CA ARG A 237 -5.84 -12.23 9.90
C ARG A 237 -5.01 -11.96 11.16
N ILE A 238 -4.38 -10.79 11.29
CA ILE A 238 -3.63 -10.43 12.51
C ILE A 238 -4.57 -10.32 13.74
N LEU A 239 -5.81 -9.89 13.59
CA LEU A 239 -6.76 -9.86 14.71
C LEU A 239 -7.33 -11.24 15.08
N GLY A 240 -6.94 -12.32 14.39
CA GLY A 240 -7.41 -13.67 14.67
C GLY A 240 -8.89 -13.88 14.38
N ARG A 241 -9.49 -13.05 13.50
CA ARG A 241 -10.92 -13.11 13.13
C ARG A 241 -11.21 -14.12 12.03
N LEU A 242 -10.17 -14.60 11.36
CA LEU A 242 -10.26 -15.64 10.33
C LEU A 242 -9.85 -16.98 10.95
N PRO A 243 -10.77 -17.97 11.07
CA PRO A 243 -10.43 -19.31 11.52
C PRO A 243 -9.37 -19.91 10.61
N SER A 244 -8.33 -20.51 11.20
CA SER A 244 -7.24 -21.19 10.48
C SER A 244 -7.25 -22.70 10.65
N ASP A 245 -7.88 -23.19 11.71
CA ASP A 245 -7.93 -24.61 12.08
C ASP A 245 -9.04 -25.41 11.38
N GLU A 246 -9.92 -24.73 10.64
CA GLU A 246 -10.98 -25.39 9.89
C GLU A 246 -10.50 -25.92 8.54
N THR A 247 -10.55 -27.25 8.38
CA THR A 247 -10.29 -27.91 7.09
C THR A 247 -11.38 -27.56 6.09
N ALA A 248 -10.99 -27.10 4.89
CA ALA A 248 -11.87 -26.81 3.77
C ALA A 248 -12.47 -28.10 3.18
N SER A 249 -13.48 -28.64 3.87
CA SER A 249 -14.12 -29.94 3.61
C SER A 249 -15.54 -29.82 3.07
N LEU A 250 -16.11 -28.61 3.06
CA LEU A 250 -17.45 -28.35 2.53
C LEU A 250 -17.44 -28.36 0.99
N PRO A 251 -18.53 -28.80 0.35
CA PRO A 251 -18.67 -28.71 -1.10
C PRO A 251 -18.74 -27.24 -1.54
N LEU A 252 -18.41 -27.00 -2.82
CA LEU A 252 -18.63 -25.69 -3.42
C LEU A 252 -20.13 -25.33 -3.37
N PRO A 253 -20.49 -24.09 -3.01
CA PRO A 253 -21.84 -23.60 -3.17
C PRO A 253 -22.34 -23.78 -4.61
N THR A 254 -23.65 -23.99 -4.77
CA THR A 254 -24.28 -24.05 -6.09
C THR A 254 -24.07 -22.72 -6.83
N GLU A 255 -23.79 -22.81 -8.13
CA GLU A 255 -23.68 -21.62 -8.98
C GLU A 255 -25.01 -20.87 -9.04
N LEU A 256 -24.92 -19.55 -9.23
CA LEU A 256 -26.07 -18.71 -9.48
C LEU A 256 -26.71 -19.07 -10.82
N ASP A 257 -28.02 -19.22 -10.83
CA ASP A 257 -28.79 -19.37 -12.06
C ASP A 257 -28.92 -18.02 -12.75
N TRP A 258 -28.03 -17.75 -13.70
CA TRP A 258 -28.00 -16.50 -14.44
C TRP A 258 -29.03 -16.54 -15.56
N PRO A 259 -29.92 -15.54 -15.69
CA PRO A 259 -30.79 -15.46 -16.84
C PRO A 259 -29.95 -15.41 -18.14
N PRO A 260 -30.47 -15.99 -19.24
CA PRO A 260 -29.85 -15.82 -20.55
C PRO A 260 -29.70 -14.33 -20.86
N LEU A 261 -28.54 -13.95 -21.41
CA LEU A 261 -28.33 -12.57 -21.82
C LEU A 261 -29.16 -12.29 -23.07
N GLU A 262 -30.12 -11.38 -22.95
CA GLU A 262 -30.91 -10.91 -24.09
C GLU A 262 -30.13 -9.81 -24.82
N LEU A 263 -29.65 -10.13 -26.02
CA LEU A 263 -29.00 -9.16 -26.89
C LEU A 263 -29.73 -9.06 -28.21
N PRO A 264 -29.81 -7.87 -28.82
CA PRO A 264 -30.21 -7.78 -30.21
C PRO A 264 -29.19 -8.53 -31.07
N GLU A 265 -29.67 -9.35 -32.00
CA GLU A 265 -28.77 -10.05 -32.92
C GLU A 265 -27.95 -9.03 -33.71
N PRO A 266 -26.61 -9.07 -33.60
CA PRO A 266 -25.77 -8.17 -34.36
C PRO A 266 -25.82 -8.57 -35.83
N SER A 267 -25.88 -7.57 -36.71
CA SER A 267 -25.83 -7.79 -38.15
C SER A 267 -24.54 -8.54 -38.56
N ASP A 268 -24.64 -9.39 -39.60
CA ASP A 268 -23.52 -10.21 -40.07
C ASP A 268 -22.38 -9.39 -40.71
N ASP A 269 -22.63 -8.13 -41.04
CA ASP A 269 -21.63 -7.20 -41.59
C ASP A 269 -20.73 -6.57 -40.51
N VAL A 270 -21.03 -6.79 -39.22
CA VAL A 270 -20.22 -6.24 -38.12
C VAL A 270 -18.83 -6.88 -38.13
N LYS A 271 -17.83 -6.06 -38.44
CA LYS A 271 -16.43 -6.48 -38.48
C LYS A 271 -15.84 -6.54 -37.07
N THR A 272 -15.22 -7.67 -36.76
CA THR A 272 -14.37 -7.86 -35.59
C THR A 272 -12.91 -7.98 -36.02
N GLU A 273 -12.01 -7.63 -35.12
CA GLU A 273 -10.58 -7.75 -35.32
C GLU A 273 -10.14 -9.24 -35.36
N PRO A 274 -9.18 -9.62 -36.24
CA PRO A 274 -8.75 -11.01 -36.36
C PRO A 274 -8.27 -11.63 -35.05
N ILE A 275 -7.48 -10.88 -34.28
CA ILE A 275 -6.95 -11.30 -32.98
C ILE A 275 -8.04 -11.70 -31.97
N ALA A 276 -9.24 -11.10 -32.00
CA ALA A 276 -10.34 -11.47 -31.10
C ALA A 276 -10.84 -12.90 -31.34
N ASN A 277 -10.65 -13.45 -32.55
CA ASN A 277 -10.99 -14.84 -32.86
C ASN A 277 -10.05 -15.86 -32.20
N ARG A 278 -9.01 -15.38 -31.51
CA ARG A 278 -8.03 -16.18 -30.77
C ARG A 278 -8.05 -15.91 -29.27
N VAL A 279 -9.05 -15.17 -28.81
CA VAL A 279 -9.29 -14.89 -27.40
C VAL A 279 -10.42 -15.81 -26.92
N PRO A 280 -10.28 -16.53 -25.79
CA PRO A 280 -11.38 -17.32 -25.23
C PRO A 280 -12.59 -16.44 -24.89
N ALA A 281 -13.80 -16.95 -25.11
CA ALA A 281 -15.03 -16.17 -24.94
C ALA A 281 -15.24 -15.68 -23.49
N GLU A 282 -14.69 -16.37 -22.50
CA GLU A 282 -14.82 -16.03 -21.08
C GLU A 282 -13.79 -15.04 -20.53
N CYS A 283 -13.00 -14.38 -21.39
CA CYS A 283 -11.89 -13.53 -20.96
C CYS A 283 -12.21 -12.02 -21.00
N LEU A 284 -11.57 -11.31 -20.07
CA LEU A 284 -11.19 -9.90 -20.25
C LEU A 284 -10.30 -9.80 -21.49
N TYR A 285 -10.54 -8.75 -22.26
CA TYR A 285 -9.83 -8.44 -23.48
C TYR A 285 -9.43 -6.96 -23.53
N VAL A 286 -8.13 -6.69 -23.45
CA VAL A 286 -7.56 -5.35 -23.60
C VAL A 286 -6.73 -5.31 -24.87
N ARG A 287 -7.26 -4.68 -25.92
CA ARG A 287 -6.62 -4.58 -27.24
C ARG A 287 -5.92 -3.25 -27.42
N PHE A 288 -4.75 -3.29 -28.05
CA PHE A 288 -3.98 -2.08 -28.39
C PHE A 288 -4.09 -1.67 -29.86
N GLY A 289 -4.49 -2.55 -30.76
CA GLY A 289 -4.64 -2.27 -32.19
C GLY A 289 -3.30 -2.17 -32.95
N SER A 290 -2.21 -1.90 -32.24
CA SER A 290 -0.84 -1.92 -32.74
C SER A 290 0.17 -2.10 -31.61
N PHE A 291 1.37 -2.58 -31.94
CA PHE A 291 2.48 -2.64 -30.99
C PHE A 291 2.92 -1.25 -30.51
N ALA A 292 2.78 -0.22 -31.34
CA ALA A 292 3.13 1.15 -30.97
C ALA A 292 2.24 1.70 -29.85
N ASN A 293 0.93 1.43 -29.91
CA ASN A 293 -0.02 1.83 -28.87
C ASN A 293 0.26 1.12 -27.54
N PHE A 294 0.64 -0.17 -27.60
CA PHE A 294 1.06 -0.94 -26.43
C PHE A 294 2.28 -0.30 -25.75
N LEU A 295 3.33 0.02 -26.51
CA LEU A 295 4.53 0.70 -25.99
C LEU A 295 4.20 2.09 -25.43
N TRP A 296 3.35 2.86 -26.14
CA TRP A 296 2.93 4.18 -25.68
C TRP A 296 2.25 4.13 -24.31
N LEU A 297 1.35 3.17 -24.09
CA LEU A 297 0.66 3.05 -22.81
C LEU A 297 1.66 2.68 -21.70
N GLN A 298 2.57 1.74 -21.94
CA GLN A 298 3.57 1.36 -20.94
C GLN A 298 4.49 2.52 -20.58
N ASP A 299 5.00 3.26 -21.57
CA ASP A 299 5.84 4.43 -21.34
C ASP A 299 5.08 5.53 -20.60
N THR A 300 3.77 5.66 -20.85
CA THR A 300 2.89 6.59 -20.14
C THR A 300 2.70 6.17 -18.68
N LEU A 301 2.43 4.90 -18.41
CA LEU A 301 2.31 4.35 -17.06
C LEU A 301 3.63 4.48 -16.28
N GLN A 302 4.77 4.23 -16.92
CA GLN A 302 6.08 4.35 -16.27
C GLN A 302 6.40 5.79 -15.86
N LYS A 303 6.08 6.77 -16.72
CA LYS A 303 6.24 8.20 -16.39
C LYS A 303 5.42 8.62 -15.17
N TRP A 304 4.33 7.92 -14.88
CA TRP A 304 3.34 8.27 -13.87
C TRP A 304 3.44 7.39 -12.61
N GLY A 305 4.60 6.74 -12.41
CA GLY A 305 4.89 5.95 -11.21
C GLY A 305 4.57 4.45 -11.33
N GLY A 306 4.34 3.95 -12.54
CA GLY A 306 4.32 2.51 -12.83
C GLY A 306 2.96 1.79 -12.72
N ASP A 307 1.88 2.46 -12.29
CA ASP A 307 0.53 1.86 -12.20
C ASP A 307 -0.58 2.94 -12.26
N MET A 308 -1.74 2.61 -12.85
CA MET A 308 -2.96 3.42 -12.81
C MET A 308 -3.44 3.71 -11.39
N SER A 309 -3.15 2.84 -10.42
CA SER A 309 -3.47 3.09 -9.01
C SER A 309 -2.81 4.38 -8.45
N ASN A 310 -1.65 4.77 -8.99
CA ASN A 310 -0.95 6.00 -8.59
C ASN A 310 -1.63 7.28 -9.11
N LEU A 311 -2.44 7.19 -10.17
CA LEU A 311 -3.24 8.33 -10.66
C LEU A 311 -4.31 8.78 -9.68
N VAL A 312 -4.86 7.83 -8.92
CA VAL A 312 -5.92 8.08 -7.94
C VAL A 312 -5.34 8.36 -6.55
N ALA A 313 -4.21 7.73 -6.22
CA ALA A 313 -3.64 7.80 -4.87
C ALA A 313 -2.64 8.95 -4.63
N LEU A 314 -2.11 9.61 -5.68
CA LEU A 314 -1.02 10.60 -5.56
C LEU A 314 0.15 10.11 -4.68
N ARG A 315 0.48 8.81 -4.79
CA ARG A 315 1.59 8.19 -4.05
C ARG A 315 2.76 7.95 -4.99
N GLY A 316 3.98 8.23 -4.52
CA GLY A 316 5.23 7.90 -5.23
C GLY A 316 5.70 6.46 -4.98
N LEU A 317 4.79 5.49 -4.91
CA LEU A 317 5.13 4.08 -4.65
C LEU A 317 5.10 3.31 -5.98
N ASP A 318 6.26 2.86 -6.45
CA ASP A 318 6.36 1.88 -7.53
C ASP A 318 6.19 0.48 -6.95
N THR A 319 5.13 -0.22 -7.36
CA THR A 319 4.86 -1.60 -6.90
C THR A 319 5.51 -2.66 -7.80
N GLY A 320 6.28 -2.25 -8.82
CA GLY A 320 7.03 -3.13 -9.71
C GLY A 320 6.15 -4.08 -10.52
N GLN A 321 4.86 -3.78 -10.71
CA GLN A 321 3.91 -4.69 -11.38
C GLN A 321 4.31 -5.01 -12.81
N SER A 322 4.68 -3.99 -13.61
CA SER A 322 5.15 -4.21 -14.99
C SER A 322 6.41 -5.07 -15.02
N ALA A 323 7.40 -4.80 -14.16
CA ALA A 323 8.63 -5.58 -14.07
C ALA A 323 8.38 -7.04 -13.66
N ARG A 324 7.46 -7.28 -12.73
CA ARG A 324 7.04 -8.62 -12.33
C ARG A 324 6.35 -9.36 -13.47
N MET A 325 5.44 -8.70 -14.19
CA MET A 325 4.76 -9.28 -15.34
C MET A 325 5.75 -9.66 -16.45
N GLU A 326 6.67 -8.76 -16.81
CA GLU A 326 7.71 -9.02 -17.82
C GLU A 326 8.63 -10.18 -17.40
N ARG A 327 9.00 -10.24 -16.11
CA ARG A 327 9.83 -11.31 -15.55
C ARG A 327 9.08 -12.65 -15.57
N GLN A 328 7.82 -12.69 -15.13
CA GLN A 328 7.03 -13.92 -15.08
C GLN A 328 6.79 -14.51 -16.46
N LEU A 329 6.41 -13.68 -17.45
CA LEU A 329 6.13 -14.13 -18.80
C LEU A 329 7.38 -14.31 -19.66
N VAL A 330 8.52 -13.75 -19.26
CA VAL A 330 9.77 -13.71 -20.04
C VAL A 330 9.56 -12.99 -21.37
N LEU A 331 8.99 -11.79 -21.26
CA LEU A 331 8.77 -10.88 -22.37
C LEU A 331 9.58 -9.62 -22.12
N LYS A 332 10.90 -9.72 -22.27
CA LYS A 332 11.79 -8.56 -22.12
C LYS A 332 11.64 -7.67 -23.33
N GLN A 333 11.32 -6.40 -23.08
CA GLN A 333 11.33 -5.38 -24.10
C GLN A 333 12.76 -4.92 -24.35
N THR A 334 13.50 -5.69 -25.15
CA THR A 334 14.84 -5.28 -25.56
C THR A 334 14.75 -4.03 -26.44
N ALA A 335 15.78 -3.17 -26.43
CA ALA A 335 15.84 -1.99 -27.30
C ALA A 335 15.67 -2.37 -28.78
N LEU A 336 16.16 -3.55 -29.18
CA LEU A 336 15.98 -4.11 -30.51
C LEU A 336 14.53 -4.54 -30.79
N GLY A 337 13.86 -5.15 -29.80
CA GLY A 337 12.44 -5.51 -29.86
C GLY A 337 11.50 -4.30 -29.91
N ARG A 338 11.88 -3.17 -29.29
CA ARG A 338 11.14 -1.90 -29.42
C ARG A 338 11.28 -1.28 -30.81
N MET A 339 12.46 -1.36 -31.43
CA MET A 339 12.70 -0.83 -32.77
C MET A 339 12.09 -1.68 -33.89
N LEU A 340 12.10 -3.01 -33.75
CA LEU A 340 11.59 -3.94 -34.76
C LEU A 340 10.16 -4.39 -34.49
N GLY A 341 9.65 -4.24 -33.26
CA GLY A 341 8.32 -4.70 -32.86
C GLY A 341 7.19 -4.25 -33.79
N PRO A 342 7.08 -2.97 -34.17
CA PRO A 342 6.03 -2.51 -35.10
C PRO A 342 6.10 -3.14 -36.50
N THR A 343 7.27 -3.61 -36.95
CA THR A 343 7.43 -4.27 -38.25
C THR A 343 7.13 -5.77 -38.21
N VAL A 344 7.25 -6.41 -37.04
CA VAL A 344 7.01 -7.85 -36.85
C VAL A 344 5.67 -8.19 -36.19
N ILE A 345 5.02 -7.24 -35.50
CA ILE A 345 3.75 -7.41 -34.78
C ILE A 345 2.67 -6.51 -35.41
N SER A 346 1.51 -7.05 -35.73
CA SER A 346 0.36 -6.28 -36.23
C SER A 346 -0.51 -5.77 -35.10
N ASP A 347 -0.81 -6.61 -34.10
CA ASP A 347 -1.69 -6.29 -32.99
C ASP A 347 -1.23 -7.00 -31.69
N VAL A 348 -1.64 -6.45 -30.55
CA VAL A 348 -1.35 -6.97 -29.21
C VAL A 348 -2.62 -6.90 -28.37
N ALA A 349 -2.83 -7.93 -27.55
CA ALA A 349 -3.85 -7.89 -26.52
C ALA A 349 -3.38 -8.51 -25.20
N ILE A 350 -3.85 -7.95 -24.09
CA ILE A 350 -3.83 -8.62 -22.79
C ILE A 350 -5.15 -9.38 -22.65
N VAL A 351 -5.03 -10.65 -22.27
CA VAL A 351 -6.15 -11.58 -22.12
C VAL A 351 -6.09 -12.18 -20.72
N GLY A 352 -7.21 -12.28 -20.02
CA GLY A 352 -7.22 -12.90 -18.70
C GLY A 352 -8.61 -13.26 -18.19
N THR A 353 -8.64 -14.08 -17.15
CA THR A 353 -9.89 -14.49 -16.47
C THR A 353 -9.96 -13.92 -15.04
N ASP A 354 -9.04 -13.01 -14.71
CA ASP A 354 -8.85 -12.49 -13.36
C ASP A 354 -8.28 -11.07 -13.40
N MET A 355 -8.75 -10.19 -12.51
CA MET A 355 -8.23 -8.82 -12.36
C MET A 355 -7.14 -8.68 -11.30
N PHE A 356 -6.87 -9.73 -10.50
CA PHE A 356 -5.87 -9.73 -9.43
C PHE A 356 -4.44 -9.94 -9.94
N MET A 357 -3.98 -9.06 -10.85
CA MET A 357 -2.66 -9.15 -11.48
C MET A 357 -1.52 -9.06 -10.45
N ARG A 358 -1.69 -8.25 -9.38
CA ARG A 358 -0.68 -8.07 -8.33
C ARG A 358 -0.47 -9.35 -7.51
N GLU A 359 -1.53 -10.12 -7.29
CA GLU A 359 -1.51 -11.35 -6.50
C GLU A 359 -1.26 -12.61 -7.37
N GLY A 360 -0.99 -12.45 -8.68
CA GLY A 360 -0.69 -13.59 -9.58
C GLY A 360 -1.91 -14.15 -10.32
N GLY A 361 -2.79 -13.26 -10.81
CA GLY A 361 -3.95 -13.61 -11.62
C GLY A 361 -3.64 -14.42 -12.88
N ALA A 362 -4.67 -15.06 -13.42
CA ALA A 362 -4.58 -15.79 -14.69
C ALA A 362 -4.69 -14.80 -15.86
N PHE A 363 -3.54 -14.48 -16.46
CA PHE A 363 -3.45 -13.57 -17.61
C PHE A 363 -2.38 -14.01 -18.60
N GLY A 364 -2.42 -13.43 -19.79
CA GLY A 364 -1.44 -13.61 -20.84
C GLY A 364 -1.43 -12.47 -21.83
N ILE A 365 -0.40 -12.45 -22.67
CA ILE A 365 -0.26 -11.51 -23.77
C ILE A 365 -0.37 -12.31 -25.07
N LEU A 366 -1.28 -11.86 -25.93
CA LEU A 366 -1.53 -12.39 -27.26
C LEU A 366 -0.96 -11.43 -28.29
N PHE A 367 -0.12 -11.96 -29.18
CA PHE A 367 0.47 -11.22 -30.28
C PHE A 367 -0.09 -11.75 -31.60
N GLU A 368 -0.51 -10.84 -32.47
CA GLU A 368 -0.71 -11.12 -33.90
C GLU A 368 0.57 -10.75 -34.64
N ALA A 369 1.22 -11.74 -35.27
CA ALA A 369 2.51 -11.54 -35.91
C ALA A 369 2.35 -11.17 -37.40
N ARG A 370 3.03 -10.10 -37.84
CA ARG A 370 3.31 -9.85 -39.26
C ARG A 370 4.35 -10.81 -39.81
N ASN A 371 5.34 -11.17 -38.99
CA ASN A 371 6.38 -12.14 -39.31
C ASN A 371 6.61 -13.08 -38.12
N SER A 372 5.91 -14.22 -38.13
CA SER A 372 5.95 -15.19 -37.05
C SER A 372 7.34 -15.78 -36.83
N PHE A 373 8.11 -16.01 -37.90
CA PHE A 373 9.44 -16.60 -37.79
C PHE A 373 10.40 -15.73 -36.97
N LEU A 374 10.44 -14.42 -37.25
CA LEU A 374 11.30 -13.49 -36.50
C LEU A 374 10.87 -13.37 -35.04
N LEU A 375 9.56 -13.23 -34.80
CA LEU A 375 9.02 -13.07 -33.45
C LEU A 375 9.22 -14.32 -32.59
N GLU A 376 8.98 -15.51 -33.16
CA GLU A 376 9.23 -16.77 -32.47
C GLU A 376 10.69 -16.98 -32.10
N ASN A 377 11.62 -16.64 -33.01
CA ASN A 377 13.05 -16.78 -32.75
C ASN A 377 13.52 -15.85 -31.63
N ASP A 378 13.00 -14.62 -31.58
CA ASP A 378 13.29 -13.69 -30.49
C ASP A 378 12.81 -14.25 -29.15
N PHE A 379 11.55 -14.67 -29.05
CA PHE A 379 11.01 -15.24 -27.81
C PHE A 379 11.72 -16.52 -27.37
N LYS A 380 12.02 -17.44 -28.30
CA LYS A 380 12.80 -18.65 -28.01
C LYS A 380 14.20 -18.31 -27.50
N ARG A 381 14.84 -17.27 -28.06
CA ARG A 381 16.15 -16.79 -27.59
C ARG A 381 16.07 -16.26 -26.17
N GLN A 382 15.10 -15.39 -25.85
CA GLN A 382 14.93 -14.83 -24.50
C GLN A 382 14.73 -15.93 -23.45
N ARG A 383 13.94 -16.96 -23.76
CA ARG A 383 13.72 -18.12 -22.90
C ARG A 383 15.00 -18.95 -22.71
N SER A 384 15.71 -19.23 -23.81
CA SER A 384 16.97 -19.97 -23.79
C SER A 384 18.04 -19.27 -22.96
N ASP A 385 18.08 -17.93 -22.97
CA ASP A 385 19.05 -17.17 -22.19
C ASP A 385 18.85 -17.35 -20.67
N LEU A 386 17.61 -17.45 -20.18
CA LEU A 386 17.33 -17.76 -18.77
C LEU A 386 17.72 -19.19 -18.39
N VAL A 387 17.50 -20.14 -19.30
CA VAL A 387 17.92 -21.54 -19.10
C VAL A 387 19.44 -21.64 -19.01
N LYS A 388 20.17 -20.98 -19.92
CA LYS A 388 21.65 -20.95 -19.91
C LYS A 388 22.22 -20.29 -18.65
N GLN A 389 21.51 -19.32 -18.08
CA GLN A 389 21.90 -18.65 -16.83
C GLN A 389 21.57 -19.50 -15.58
N GLY A 390 20.88 -20.63 -15.73
CA GLY A 390 20.45 -21.46 -14.60
C GLY A 390 19.32 -20.86 -13.77
N ILE A 391 18.63 -19.83 -14.29
CA ILE A 391 17.55 -19.12 -13.60
C ILE A 391 16.22 -19.88 -13.70
N ALA A 392 16.00 -20.59 -14.81
CA ALA A 392 14.76 -21.29 -15.07
C ALA A 392 15.00 -22.61 -15.83
N THR A 393 14.04 -23.54 -15.75
CA THR A 393 14.04 -24.79 -16.51
C THR A 393 12.93 -24.77 -17.54
N GLU A 394 13.22 -25.22 -18.76
CA GLU A 394 12.25 -25.31 -19.85
C GLU A 394 11.90 -26.77 -20.13
N LYS A 395 10.61 -27.06 -20.28
CA LYS A 395 10.06 -28.37 -20.64
C LYS A 395 8.99 -28.23 -21.70
N SER A 396 8.86 -29.23 -22.56
CA SER A 396 7.70 -29.36 -23.44
C SER A 396 6.61 -30.11 -22.70
N VAL A 397 5.44 -29.49 -22.57
CA VAL A 397 4.22 -30.11 -22.00
C VAL A 397 3.16 -30.26 -23.08
N GLU A 398 2.30 -31.27 -22.96
CA GLU A 398 1.19 -31.48 -23.88
C GLU A 398 -0.09 -30.91 -23.28
N ILE A 399 -0.71 -29.94 -23.96
CA ILE A 399 -1.95 -29.29 -23.53
C ILE A 399 -2.91 -29.31 -24.71
N ALA A 400 -4.11 -29.88 -24.53
CA ALA A 400 -5.12 -30.01 -25.59
C ALA A 400 -4.55 -30.53 -26.93
N GLY A 401 -3.65 -31.52 -26.88
CA GLY A 401 -3.03 -32.14 -28.06
C GLY A 401 -1.98 -31.28 -28.77
N LYS A 402 -1.55 -30.15 -28.17
CA LYS A 402 -0.48 -29.30 -28.69
C LYS A 402 0.74 -29.36 -27.76
N LYS A 403 1.94 -29.33 -28.36
CA LYS A 403 3.20 -29.16 -27.62
C LYS A 403 3.37 -27.70 -27.23
N VAL A 404 3.34 -27.42 -25.93
CA VAL A 404 3.51 -26.09 -25.34
C VAL A 404 4.86 -26.04 -24.65
N SER A 405 5.61 -24.94 -24.84
CA SER A 405 6.81 -24.70 -24.05
C SER A 405 6.40 -24.15 -22.68
N PHE A 406 6.85 -24.80 -21.61
CA PHE A 406 6.67 -24.38 -20.23
C PHE A 406 8.02 -24.06 -19.61
N LEU A 407 8.19 -22.82 -19.14
CA LEU A 407 9.40 -22.34 -18.49
C LEU A 407 9.04 -21.95 -17.06
N ASN A 408 9.79 -22.46 -16.08
CA ASN A 408 9.58 -22.15 -14.66
C ASN A 408 10.89 -21.99 -13.87
N SER A 409 10.85 -21.20 -12.81
CA SER A 409 11.89 -21.15 -11.78
C SER A 409 11.40 -21.82 -10.49
N SER A 410 12.32 -22.20 -9.60
CA SER A 410 11.99 -22.87 -8.34
C SER A 410 11.28 -21.96 -7.34
N ASP A 411 11.52 -20.66 -7.42
CA ASP A 411 10.92 -19.60 -6.59
C ASP A 411 9.60 -19.03 -7.18
N GLY A 412 9.10 -19.60 -8.28
CA GLY A 412 7.88 -19.13 -8.95
C GLY A 412 8.01 -17.77 -9.66
N ALA A 413 9.16 -17.10 -9.59
CA ALA A 413 9.39 -15.79 -10.22
C ALA A 413 9.27 -15.83 -11.75
N VAL A 414 9.49 -17.00 -12.35
CA VAL A 414 9.23 -17.32 -13.76
C VAL A 414 8.19 -18.42 -13.83
N ARG A 415 7.10 -18.18 -14.55
CA ARG A 415 6.08 -19.17 -14.87
C ARG A 415 5.42 -18.79 -16.19
N SER A 416 5.87 -19.39 -17.28
CA SER A 416 5.51 -18.96 -18.63
C SER A 416 5.21 -20.14 -19.55
N PHE A 417 3.94 -20.27 -19.93
CA PHE A 417 3.46 -21.12 -21.01
C PHE A 417 3.51 -20.34 -22.32
N TYR A 418 4.05 -20.98 -23.36
CA TYR A 418 4.31 -20.37 -24.66
C TYR A 418 3.82 -21.28 -25.79
N LEU A 419 3.03 -20.72 -26.71
CA LEU A 419 2.62 -21.38 -27.95
C LEU A 419 2.51 -20.39 -29.12
N SER A 420 3.03 -20.79 -30.28
CA SER A 420 2.75 -20.15 -31.57
C SER A 420 1.82 -21.04 -32.39
N ASP A 421 0.71 -20.50 -32.88
CA ASP A 421 -0.26 -21.22 -33.69
C ASP A 421 -0.91 -20.27 -34.72
N LYS A 422 -0.70 -20.55 -36.01
CA LYS A 422 -1.29 -19.83 -37.16
C LYS A 422 -1.02 -18.32 -37.16
N GLY A 423 0.20 -17.91 -36.82
CA GLY A 423 0.59 -16.49 -36.79
C GLY A 423 0.19 -15.74 -35.52
N TYR A 424 -0.41 -16.43 -34.56
CA TYR A 424 -0.70 -15.90 -33.23
C TYR A 424 0.23 -16.52 -32.21
N ILE A 425 0.83 -15.70 -31.37
CA ILE A 425 1.70 -16.14 -30.29
C ILE A 425 1.05 -15.78 -28.96
N PHE A 426 0.84 -16.78 -28.12
CA PHE A 426 0.27 -16.60 -26.80
C PHE A 426 1.28 -16.97 -25.72
N VAL A 427 1.44 -16.07 -24.76
CA VAL A 427 2.30 -16.24 -23.60
C VAL A 427 1.50 -15.97 -22.33
N THR A 428 1.41 -16.93 -21.42
CA THR A 428 0.57 -16.81 -20.21
C THR A 428 1.21 -17.51 -19.01
N THR A 429 0.83 -17.07 -17.81
CA THR A 429 1.14 -17.74 -16.53
C THR A 429 0.24 -18.95 -16.25
N SER A 430 -0.88 -19.10 -16.98
CA SER A 430 -1.95 -20.05 -16.71
C SER A 430 -2.02 -21.17 -17.73
N GLU A 431 -1.89 -22.42 -17.26
CA GLU A 431 -2.10 -23.61 -18.08
C GLU A 431 -3.53 -23.68 -18.62
N THR A 432 -4.51 -23.34 -17.79
CA THR A 432 -5.93 -23.29 -18.16
C THR A 432 -6.15 -22.28 -19.28
N LEU A 433 -5.57 -21.09 -19.17
CA LEU A 433 -5.72 -20.06 -20.20
C LEU A 433 -5.05 -20.47 -21.51
N MET A 434 -3.89 -21.14 -21.45
CA MET A 434 -3.24 -21.74 -22.62
C MET A 434 -4.13 -22.80 -23.28
N ARG A 435 -4.74 -23.69 -22.48
CA ARG A 435 -5.70 -24.69 -22.97
C ARG A 435 -6.86 -24.02 -23.69
N ARG A 436 -7.47 -23.01 -23.08
CA ARG A 436 -8.59 -22.26 -23.65
C ARG A 436 -8.19 -21.52 -24.94
N PHE A 437 -7.00 -20.94 -24.99
CA PHE A 437 -6.43 -20.36 -26.21
C PHE A 437 -6.36 -21.36 -27.37
N ILE A 438 -5.92 -22.59 -27.11
CA ILE A 438 -5.87 -23.66 -28.13
C ILE A 438 -7.27 -24.00 -28.63
N GLU A 439 -8.23 -24.10 -27.71
CA GLU A 439 -9.63 -24.44 -27.98
C GLU A 439 -10.38 -23.38 -28.81
N THR A 440 -9.92 -22.12 -28.85
CA THR A 440 -10.54 -21.05 -29.68
C THR A 440 -10.57 -21.36 -31.18
N SER A 441 -9.81 -22.36 -31.65
CA SER A 441 -9.89 -22.84 -33.03
C SER A 441 -11.20 -23.57 -33.36
N GLY A 442 -11.96 -24.06 -32.37
CA GLY A 442 -13.27 -24.70 -32.54
C GLY A 442 -14.42 -23.71 -32.76
N GLU A 443 -15.61 -24.21 -33.12
CA GLU A 443 -16.82 -23.39 -33.27
C GLU A 443 -17.28 -22.80 -31.92
N GLY A 444 -17.73 -21.54 -31.93
CA GLY A 444 -18.25 -20.83 -30.74
C GLY A 444 -17.26 -20.55 -29.61
N ALA A 445 -16.00 -21.00 -29.70
CA ALA A 445 -15.04 -20.97 -28.61
C ALA A 445 -14.29 -19.63 -28.44
N SER A 446 -14.47 -18.67 -29.35
CA SER A 446 -13.71 -17.43 -29.36
C SER A 446 -14.57 -16.18 -29.20
N LEU A 447 -14.01 -15.20 -28.52
CA LEU A 447 -14.62 -13.90 -28.24
C LEU A 447 -15.06 -13.19 -29.53
N GLY A 448 -14.19 -13.16 -30.56
CA GLY A 448 -14.47 -12.51 -31.84
C GLY A 448 -15.70 -13.04 -32.59
N ARG A 449 -16.18 -14.24 -32.25
CA ARG A 449 -17.36 -14.88 -32.85
C ARG A 449 -18.62 -14.80 -31.97
N SER A 450 -18.50 -14.37 -30.72
CA SER A 450 -19.64 -14.29 -29.82
C SER A 450 -20.62 -13.19 -30.24
N ALA A 451 -21.91 -13.42 -30.02
CA ALA A 451 -22.94 -12.43 -30.33
C ALA A 451 -22.75 -11.13 -29.52
N GLU A 452 -22.40 -11.26 -28.23
CA GLU A 452 -22.11 -10.12 -27.35
C GLU A 452 -20.94 -9.25 -27.83
N PHE A 453 -19.85 -9.86 -28.29
CA PHE A 453 -18.70 -9.10 -28.76
C PHE A 453 -18.97 -8.43 -30.11
N ARG A 454 -19.67 -9.13 -31.02
CA ARG A 454 -20.16 -8.53 -32.26
C ARG A 454 -21.12 -7.37 -31.97
N HIS A 455 -22.01 -7.50 -30.99
CA HIS A 455 -22.86 -6.38 -30.57
C HIS A 455 -22.03 -5.20 -30.04
N ALA A 456 -21.04 -5.46 -29.16
CA ALA A 456 -20.14 -4.41 -28.67
C ALA A 456 -19.39 -3.70 -29.82
N ARG A 457 -18.95 -4.44 -30.84
CA ARG A 457 -18.33 -3.87 -32.04
C ARG A 457 -19.28 -3.12 -32.97
N SER A 458 -20.58 -3.36 -32.90
CA SER A 458 -21.57 -2.52 -33.60
C SER A 458 -21.67 -1.11 -32.98
N VAL A 459 -21.51 -1.02 -31.65
CA VAL A 459 -21.54 0.25 -30.91
C VAL A 459 -20.17 0.94 -30.91
N MET A 460 -19.09 0.16 -30.87
CA MET A 460 -17.69 0.63 -30.89
C MET A 460 -16.94 0.04 -32.10
N PRO A 461 -17.22 0.53 -33.33
CA PRO A 461 -16.67 -0.03 -34.55
C PRO A 461 -15.17 0.21 -34.69
N LEU A 462 -14.51 -0.66 -35.47
CA LEU A 462 -13.07 -0.59 -35.73
C LEU A 462 -12.61 0.74 -36.35
N THR A 463 -13.51 1.45 -37.04
CA THR A 463 -13.25 2.76 -37.66
C THR A 463 -13.01 3.89 -36.65
N ARG A 464 -13.28 3.66 -35.36
CA ARG A 464 -12.94 4.60 -34.28
C ARG A 464 -11.45 4.69 -34.01
N GLU A 465 -10.68 3.64 -34.37
CA GLU A 465 -9.23 3.55 -34.16
C GLU A 465 -8.81 3.82 -32.70
N ASP A 466 -9.60 3.34 -31.73
CA ASP A 466 -9.33 3.53 -30.31
C ASP A 466 -7.92 2.99 -29.95
N THR A 467 -7.10 3.80 -29.26
CA THR A 467 -5.73 3.43 -28.85
C THR A 467 -5.71 2.21 -27.93
N VAL A 468 -6.72 2.11 -27.06
CA VAL A 468 -6.96 0.97 -26.19
C VAL A 468 -8.45 0.67 -26.21
N PHE A 469 -8.80 -0.57 -26.48
CA PHE A 469 -10.18 -1.07 -26.39
C PHE A 469 -10.25 -2.13 -25.31
N VAL A 470 -11.10 -1.91 -24.30
CA VAL A 470 -11.29 -2.81 -23.17
C VAL A 470 -12.69 -3.41 -23.27
N TYR A 471 -12.77 -4.74 -23.20
CA TYR A 471 -14.02 -5.49 -23.19
C TYR A 471 -13.97 -6.59 -22.14
N LEU A 472 -15.05 -6.73 -21.38
CA LEU A 472 -15.26 -7.79 -20.40
C LEU A 472 -16.51 -8.56 -20.84
N SER A 473 -16.39 -9.85 -21.10
CA SER A 473 -17.53 -10.67 -21.52
C SER A 473 -18.52 -10.92 -20.38
N ASP A 474 -19.76 -11.26 -20.72
CA ASP A 474 -20.74 -11.72 -19.74
C ASP A 474 -20.23 -12.96 -18.99
N ALA A 475 -19.60 -13.90 -19.71
CA ALA A 475 -18.96 -15.07 -19.11
C ALA A 475 -17.84 -14.71 -18.12
N PHE A 476 -17.08 -13.63 -18.37
CA PHE A 476 -16.10 -13.12 -17.43
C PHE A 476 -16.76 -12.63 -16.13
N PHE A 477 -17.84 -11.84 -16.22
CA PHE A 477 -18.59 -11.37 -15.04
C PHE A 477 -19.26 -12.51 -14.27
N ARG A 478 -19.84 -13.49 -14.96
CA ARG A 478 -20.43 -14.68 -14.33
C ARG A 478 -19.37 -15.50 -13.58
N ASN A 479 -18.19 -15.67 -14.17
CA ASN A 479 -17.05 -16.31 -13.48
C ASN A 479 -16.65 -15.51 -12.24
N MET A 480 -16.55 -14.18 -12.35
CA MET A 480 -16.23 -13.32 -11.21
C MET A 480 -17.24 -13.42 -10.07
N ALA A 481 -18.52 -13.56 -10.39
CA ALA A 481 -19.58 -13.74 -9.40
C ALA A 481 -19.74 -15.20 -8.92
N GLY A 482 -18.98 -16.14 -9.50
CA GLY A 482 -19.07 -17.57 -9.21
C GLY A 482 -18.40 -17.97 -7.89
N PRO A 483 -18.96 -18.95 -7.14
CA PRO A 483 -18.44 -19.34 -5.83
C PRO A 483 -17.00 -19.85 -5.87
N HIS A 484 -16.62 -20.56 -6.93
CA HIS A 484 -15.25 -21.04 -7.13
C HIS A 484 -14.24 -19.89 -7.16
N TYR A 485 -14.50 -18.85 -7.95
CA TYR A 485 -13.61 -17.70 -8.10
C TYR A 485 -13.42 -16.95 -6.78
N TRP A 486 -14.51 -16.72 -6.06
CA TRP A 486 -14.49 -16.09 -4.74
C TRP A 486 -13.65 -16.85 -3.71
N ILE A 487 -13.81 -18.18 -3.65
CA ILE A 487 -13.04 -19.02 -2.74
C ILE A 487 -11.55 -18.95 -3.09
N GLU A 488 -11.19 -19.05 -4.37
CA GLU A 488 -9.79 -19.01 -4.80
C GLU A 488 -9.14 -17.64 -4.59
N ILE A 489 -9.85 -16.54 -4.83
CA ILE A 489 -9.34 -15.20 -4.50
C ILE A 489 -9.11 -15.04 -3.00
N LEU A 490 -10.06 -15.46 -2.17
CA LEU A 490 -9.90 -15.34 -0.73
C LEU A 490 -8.73 -16.19 -0.24
N ARG A 491 -8.53 -17.40 -0.80
CA ARG A 491 -7.34 -18.23 -0.52
C ARG A 491 -6.05 -17.51 -0.90
N ARG A 492 -6.00 -16.93 -2.10
CA ARG A 492 -4.82 -16.20 -2.59
C ARG A 492 -4.54 -14.94 -1.78
N LEU A 493 -5.57 -14.16 -1.45
CA LEU A 493 -5.43 -12.95 -0.62
C LEU A 493 -4.96 -13.28 0.78
N ARG A 494 -5.44 -14.39 1.37
CA ARG A 494 -4.95 -14.88 2.67
C ARG A 494 -3.49 -15.32 2.57
N ALA A 495 -3.11 -16.05 1.51
CA ALA A 495 -1.74 -16.46 1.30
C ALA A 495 -0.79 -15.26 1.19
N ALA A 496 -1.13 -14.29 0.34
CA ALA A 496 -0.37 -13.05 0.21
C ALA A 496 -0.32 -12.25 1.53
N ALA A 497 -1.44 -12.19 2.26
CA ALA A 497 -1.49 -11.52 3.55
C ALA A 497 -0.58 -12.18 4.59
N ASP A 498 -0.53 -13.52 4.65
CA ASP A 498 0.34 -14.21 5.59
C ASP A 498 1.83 -14.00 5.24
N ILE A 499 2.21 -14.00 3.96
CA ILE A 499 3.57 -13.64 3.53
C ILE A 499 3.92 -12.23 4.02
N GLU A 500 3.06 -11.24 3.75
CA GLU A 500 3.25 -9.86 4.20
C GLU A 500 3.33 -9.77 5.74
N LEU A 501 2.47 -10.50 6.46
CA LEU A 501 2.47 -10.53 7.92
C LEU A 501 3.75 -11.13 8.49
N LEU A 502 4.27 -12.20 7.89
CA LEU A 502 5.51 -12.83 8.33
C LEU A 502 6.70 -11.88 8.17
N GLU A 503 6.81 -11.20 7.02
CA GLU A 503 7.85 -10.19 6.79
C GLU A 503 7.75 -9.02 7.79
N MET A 504 6.54 -8.48 7.98
CA MET A 504 6.31 -7.38 8.93
C MET A 504 6.57 -7.81 10.38
N ALA A 505 6.25 -9.05 10.73
CA ALA A 505 6.50 -9.61 12.06
C ALA A 505 7.99 -9.76 12.34
N SER A 506 8.77 -10.26 11.38
CA SER A 506 10.23 -10.33 11.48
C SER A 506 10.86 -8.94 11.63
N LEU A 507 10.37 -7.94 10.90
CA LEU A 507 10.86 -6.56 11.04
C LEU A 507 10.48 -5.95 12.39
N ALA A 508 9.27 -6.20 12.87
CA ALA A 508 8.80 -5.69 14.16
C ALA A 508 9.53 -6.34 15.34
N SER A 509 9.76 -7.66 15.30
CA SER A 509 10.52 -8.37 16.33
C SER A 509 11.98 -7.88 16.38
N ALA A 510 12.62 -7.72 15.22
CA ALA A 510 13.97 -7.15 15.12
C ALA A 510 14.03 -5.73 15.67
N THR A 511 13.03 -4.89 15.36
CA THR A 511 12.93 -3.52 15.91
C THR A 511 12.79 -3.52 17.43
N GLU A 512 12.06 -4.48 17.99
CA GLU A 512 11.96 -4.68 19.44
C GLU A 512 13.12 -5.47 20.04
N GLY A 513 14.13 -5.88 19.26
CA GLY A 513 15.24 -6.72 19.73
C GLY A 513 14.79 -8.04 20.35
N LYS A 514 13.71 -8.64 19.83
CA LYS A 514 13.17 -9.92 20.27
C LYS A 514 13.46 -11.02 19.24
N PRO A 515 13.46 -12.30 19.66
CA PRO A 515 13.56 -13.42 18.74
C PRO A 515 12.45 -13.38 17.69
N GLY A 516 12.78 -13.72 16.45
CA GLY A 516 11.84 -13.74 15.33
C GLY A 516 12.36 -14.51 14.11
N ASP A 517 13.29 -15.44 14.33
CA ASP A 517 13.88 -16.25 13.25
C ASP A 517 12.93 -17.38 12.82
N THR A 518 11.93 -17.71 13.66
CA THR A 518 10.92 -18.73 13.36
C THR A 518 9.50 -18.22 13.62
N ILE A 519 8.52 -18.83 12.96
CA ILE A 519 7.09 -18.51 13.15
C ILE A 519 6.69 -18.72 14.61
N GLU A 520 7.17 -19.77 15.27
CA GLU A 520 6.88 -20.07 16.68
C GLU A 520 7.38 -18.95 17.60
N GLN A 521 8.57 -18.41 17.33
CA GLN A 521 9.11 -17.27 18.09
C GLN A 521 8.27 -16.01 17.88
N LEU A 522 7.83 -15.75 16.65
CA LEU A 522 6.99 -14.59 16.32
C LEU A 522 5.59 -14.69 16.92
N VAL A 523 5.01 -15.89 16.99
CA VAL A 523 3.74 -16.17 17.69
C VAL A 523 3.93 -16.01 19.20
N ALA A 524 4.97 -16.61 19.78
CA ALA A 524 5.27 -16.50 21.22
C ALA A 524 5.57 -15.05 21.64
N GLY A 525 6.16 -14.25 20.76
CA GLY A 525 6.41 -12.82 20.94
C GLY A 525 5.19 -11.93 20.70
N GLU A 526 4.04 -12.52 20.34
CA GLU A 526 2.78 -11.86 19.97
C GLU A 526 2.89 -10.91 18.77
N PHE A 527 3.89 -11.09 17.89
CA PHE A 527 3.98 -10.40 16.60
C PHE A 527 3.04 -11.03 15.56
N LEU A 528 2.89 -12.36 15.59
CA LEU A 528 1.90 -13.10 14.80
C LEU A 528 0.72 -13.59 15.67
N PRO A 529 -0.48 -13.80 15.08
CA PRO A 529 -1.63 -14.30 15.83
C PRO A 529 -1.41 -15.75 16.27
N PRO A 530 -2.08 -16.19 17.35
CA PRO A 530 -2.19 -17.62 17.61
C PRO A 530 -2.85 -18.31 16.40
N GLY A 531 -2.37 -19.51 16.04
CA GLY A 531 -2.89 -20.23 14.87
C GLY A 531 -2.60 -19.56 13.52
N PHE A 532 -1.49 -18.82 13.41
CA PHE A 532 -1.06 -18.22 12.13
C PHE A 532 -0.92 -19.25 10.99
N ASP A 533 -0.70 -20.53 11.30
CA ASP A 533 -0.53 -21.62 10.35
C ASP A 533 -0.96 -22.95 11.01
N PRO A 534 -1.50 -23.98 10.29
CA PRO A 534 -1.77 -24.09 8.84
C PRO A 534 -3.06 -23.40 8.36
N ARG A 535 -3.27 -23.31 7.03
CA ARG A 535 -4.55 -22.90 6.41
C ARG A 535 -5.45 -24.09 6.12
N GLY A 536 -6.75 -23.83 5.98
CA GLY A 536 -7.76 -24.87 5.72
C GLY A 536 -7.62 -25.66 4.42
N ASP A 537 -6.82 -25.20 3.46
CA ASP A 537 -6.47 -25.94 2.22
C ASP A 537 -5.18 -26.77 2.36
N GLY A 538 -4.58 -26.81 3.55
CA GLY A 538 -3.31 -27.50 3.82
C GLY A 538 -2.06 -26.73 3.37
N SER A 539 -2.22 -25.54 2.76
CA SER A 539 -1.10 -24.65 2.48
C SER A 539 -0.58 -24.00 3.76
N ARG A 540 0.70 -23.61 3.74
CA ARG A 540 1.34 -22.87 4.82
C ARG A 540 2.29 -21.80 4.32
N THR A 541 2.60 -20.86 5.20
CA THR A 541 3.70 -19.92 4.97
C THR A 541 4.99 -20.49 5.54
N GLU A 542 6.08 -20.43 4.79
CA GLU A 542 7.40 -20.89 5.21
C GLU A 542 8.42 -19.75 5.14
N LEU A 543 9.42 -19.79 6.01
CA LEU A 543 10.58 -18.90 5.94
C LEU A 543 11.74 -19.69 5.32
N LEU A 544 12.02 -19.46 4.03
CA LEU A 544 13.11 -20.09 3.29
C LEU A 544 14.20 -19.05 3.00
N ASP A 545 15.42 -19.26 3.51
CA ASP A 545 16.57 -18.37 3.31
C ASP A 545 16.27 -16.89 3.64
N GLY A 546 15.42 -16.64 4.64
CA GLY A 546 15.01 -15.30 5.06
C GLY A 546 13.89 -14.66 4.23
N ALA A 547 13.34 -15.39 3.24
CA ALA A 547 12.17 -14.98 2.48
C ALA A 547 10.92 -15.74 2.94
N ALA A 548 9.81 -15.02 3.08
CA ALA A 548 8.51 -15.62 3.31
C ALA A 548 7.94 -16.14 1.99
N VAL A 549 7.55 -17.41 1.94
CA VAL A 549 6.98 -18.07 0.75
C VAL A 549 5.74 -18.87 1.10
N ASP A 550 4.89 -19.12 0.11
CA ASP A 550 3.76 -20.04 0.23
C ASP A 550 4.19 -21.46 -0.16
N SER A 551 3.78 -22.47 0.61
CA SER A 551 4.16 -23.86 0.34
C SER A 551 3.53 -24.44 -0.94
N LEU A 552 2.44 -23.84 -1.44
CA LEU A 552 1.74 -24.31 -2.64
C LEU A 552 1.81 -23.33 -3.82
N ARG A 553 2.01 -22.03 -3.57
CA ARG A 553 1.77 -20.96 -4.56
C ARG A 553 3.02 -20.22 -4.98
#